data_AF-A0AAU0XGZ1-F1
#
_entry.id   AF-A0AAU0XGZ1-F1
#
_cell.length_a   1.000
_cell.length_b   1.000
_cell.length_c   1.000
_cell.angle_alpha   90.00
_cell.angle_beta   90.00
_cell.angle_gamma   90.00
#
_symmetry.space_group_name_H-M   'P 1'
#
loop_
_entity.id
_entity.type
_entity.pdbx_description
1 polymer ?
#
loop_
_entity_poly.entity_id
_entity_poly.type
_entity_poly.pdbx_seq_one_letter_code
_entity_poly.pdbx_strand_id
1 'polypeptide(L)'
;MSSGGLELPPGDDGHEGQDSQETASTEIPPGAVSLARPMDVASQIGPELDWGADAWSEVRTRAQRAGRAYIWLNLVEQRLRAVVAAVLRPVYAPVHGEDWVVAAAGPAGQEWVQRAVAVREVSRRKGYLLDPADDNVLSFLTLPQLRELMVQHWPCFEPYFDDRRDVELALDELEVTRNVVSRNRALSETVLAQAERASSRLLDILGAGSDVPSARRLPVDAVEELVGDRYADVVGVHSDRVRLLRQFPAEDLFGGARRLDAIGIGLNLLAQNFSGRRLVRLAESGCRIRLLFLNPASSAVKRRERELGIKRGELSRSVEMNILHMRRVRARLKDPDAFEIRVFDETPRFNAYLVDGDGSDGIAVVQSYLRRTRGMEAPVLVLRGGGRIVKASASMDTGENGLFVTYRDEFEQAWADARPVS
;
A
#
# COMPACT_ATOMS: atom_id res chain seq x y z
N MET A 1 36.99 -17.13 9.09
CA MET A 1 38.26 -16.37 9.11
C MET A 1 38.13 -15.22 8.11
N SER A 2 38.30 -13.98 8.61
CA SER A 2 38.45 -12.64 7.97
C SER A 2 37.65 -12.31 6.70
N SER A 3 36.65 -11.42 6.71
CA SER A 3 36.68 -9.94 6.83
C SER A 3 37.50 -9.24 5.74
N GLY A 4 36.83 -8.41 4.94
CA GLY A 4 37.38 -7.46 3.99
C GLY A 4 36.35 -6.36 3.70
N GLY A 5 36.05 -5.56 4.72
CA GLY A 5 35.29 -4.32 4.56
C GLY A 5 36.16 -3.26 3.88
N LEU A 6 35.60 -2.54 2.91
CA LEU A 6 36.20 -1.33 2.36
C LEU A 6 35.88 -0.17 3.30
N GLU A 7 36.86 0.21 4.12
CA GLU A 7 36.91 1.50 4.80
C GLU A 7 37.30 2.60 3.78
N LEU A 8 36.62 3.74 3.87
CA LEU A 8 36.99 4.96 3.16
C LEU A 8 38.14 5.66 3.92
N PRO A 9 39.07 6.34 3.22
CA PRO A 9 40.24 6.94 3.85
C PRO A 9 39.87 8.11 4.78
N PRO A 10 40.66 8.37 5.85
CA PRO A 10 40.41 9.50 6.75
C PRO A 10 40.73 10.81 6.03
N GLY A 11 39.90 11.83 6.30
CA GLY A 11 40.18 13.20 5.88
C GLY A 11 41.38 13.74 6.66
N ASP A 12 42.34 14.29 5.92
CA ASP A 12 43.58 14.85 6.43
C ASP A 12 43.31 16.18 7.15
N ASP A 13 43.77 16.26 8.40
CA ASP A 13 43.75 17.46 9.23
C ASP A 13 44.82 18.44 8.71
N GLY A 14 44.38 19.62 8.27
CA GLY A 14 45.28 20.68 7.83
C GLY A 14 46.15 21.18 8.97
N HIS A 15 47.46 20.93 8.89
CA HIS A 15 48.46 21.64 9.68
C HIS A 15 49.25 22.66 8.84
N GLU A 16 49.26 23.88 9.36
CA GLU A 16 50.12 25.00 9.01
C GLU A 16 51.61 24.64 9.14
N GLY A 17 52.46 25.34 8.36
CA GLY A 17 53.79 25.73 8.84
C GLY A 17 55.01 25.12 8.15
N GLN A 18 55.58 25.94 7.26
CA GLN A 18 57.01 26.30 7.16
C GLN A 18 58.09 25.29 6.72
N ASP A 19 58.81 25.77 5.70
CA ASP A 19 60.28 25.91 5.61
C ASP A 19 61.15 24.84 4.90
N SER A 20 61.63 25.27 3.72
CA SER A 20 63.06 25.45 3.38
C SER A 20 63.88 24.29 2.78
N GLN A 21 64.28 24.46 1.50
CA GLN A 21 65.65 24.42 0.92
C GLN A 21 65.62 23.96 -0.56
N GLU A 22 65.78 24.88 -1.52
CA GLU A 22 67.02 25.21 -2.28
C GLU A 22 67.69 24.01 -2.98
N THR A 23 67.65 23.89 -4.32
CA THR A 23 68.63 24.39 -5.32
C THR A 23 68.20 23.78 -6.69
N ALA A 24 68.40 24.30 -7.91
CA ALA A 24 69.15 25.42 -8.47
C ALA A 24 68.56 25.80 -9.87
N SER A 25 68.38 27.10 -10.09
CA SER A 25 68.54 27.92 -11.32
C SER A 25 68.58 27.30 -12.73
N THR A 26 67.70 27.80 -13.62
CA THR A 26 68.14 28.50 -14.86
C THR A 26 67.08 29.53 -15.29
N GLU A 27 67.52 30.77 -15.48
CA GLU A 27 66.70 31.94 -15.84
C GLU A 27 66.13 31.86 -17.28
N ILE A 28 64.86 32.22 -17.46
CA ILE A 28 64.23 32.52 -18.76
C ILE A 28 63.50 33.88 -18.63
N PRO A 29 63.56 34.79 -19.62
CA PRO A 29 63.20 36.21 -19.46
C PRO A 29 61.69 36.47 -19.26
N PRO A 30 61.30 37.60 -18.66
CA PRO A 30 59.91 37.90 -18.33
C PRO A 30 59.19 38.45 -19.56
N GLY A 31 58.11 37.82 -19.99
CA GLY A 31 57.25 38.42 -21.02
C GLY A 31 56.56 37.45 -21.98
N ALA A 32 55.92 36.41 -21.45
CA ALA A 32 54.85 35.71 -22.15
C ALA A 32 54.02 34.94 -21.11
N VAL A 33 52.93 35.54 -20.63
CA VAL A 33 51.91 34.79 -19.89
C VAL A 33 51.24 33.89 -20.91
N SER A 34 51.69 32.63 -20.98
CA SER A 34 50.90 31.57 -21.60
C SER A 34 49.57 31.53 -20.87
N LEU A 35 48.52 32.03 -21.52
CA LEU A 35 47.15 31.74 -21.15
C LEU A 35 47.02 30.21 -21.20
N ALA A 36 47.10 29.57 -20.03
CA ALA A 36 46.71 28.18 -19.89
C ALA A 36 45.31 28.11 -20.47
N ARG A 37 45.14 27.33 -21.56
CA ARG A 37 43.82 26.97 -22.06
C ARG A 37 42.99 26.54 -20.86
N PRO A 38 41.69 26.90 -20.77
CA PRO A 38 40.83 26.29 -19.78
C PRO A 38 40.98 24.78 -19.99
N MET A 39 41.65 24.10 -19.05
CA MET A 39 41.57 22.66 -19.00
C MET A 39 40.09 22.38 -18.83
N ASP A 40 39.51 21.65 -19.79
CA ASP A 40 38.15 21.15 -19.72
C ASP A 40 38.03 20.27 -18.46
N VAL A 41 37.76 20.88 -17.31
CA VAL A 41 37.44 20.19 -16.06
C VAL A 41 36.19 19.32 -16.26
N ALA A 42 35.34 19.70 -17.22
CA ALA A 42 34.21 18.91 -17.69
C ALA A 42 34.60 17.58 -18.37
N SER A 43 35.84 17.44 -18.86
CA SER A 43 36.33 16.21 -19.51
C SER A 43 37.08 15.26 -18.58
N GLN A 44 37.39 15.70 -17.35
CA GLN A 44 38.06 14.89 -16.31
C GLN A 44 37.08 14.38 -15.24
N ILE A 45 35.87 14.94 -15.16
CA ILE A 45 34.75 14.34 -14.43
C ILE A 45 34.14 13.30 -15.37
N GLY A 46 34.53 12.04 -15.21
CA GLY A 46 34.20 10.96 -16.13
C GLY A 46 32.68 10.73 -16.32
N PRO A 47 32.29 9.97 -17.37
CA PRO A 47 30.90 9.54 -17.63
C PRO A 47 30.31 8.60 -16.54
N GLU A 48 31.00 8.43 -15.41
CA GLU A 48 30.65 7.56 -14.29
C GLU A 48 29.64 8.20 -13.30
N LEU A 49 29.24 9.45 -13.52
CA LEU A 49 28.21 10.12 -12.71
C LEU A 49 26.78 9.74 -13.10
N ASP A 50 26.57 9.21 -14.30
CA ASP A 50 25.25 8.79 -14.76
C ASP A 50 24.90 7.41 -14.18
N TRP A 51 23.72 7.31 -13.56
CA TRP A 51 23.23 6.02 -13.11
C TRP A 51 22.84 5.16 -14.31
N GLY A 52 23.52 4.03 -14.48
CA GLY A 52 23.05 2.96 -15.35
C GLY A 52 21.67 2.45 -14.91
N ALA A 53 20.95 1.79 -15.81
CA ALA A 53 19.60 1.29 -15.54
C ALA A 53 19.53 0.37 -14.30
N ASP A 54 20.56 -0.44 -14.06
CA ASP A 54 20.64 -1.33 -12.90
C ASP A 54 20.84 -0.57 -11.59
N ALA A 55 21.73 0.43 -11.59
CA ALA A 55 21.93 1.31 -10.43
C ALA A 55 20.65 2.09 -10.10
N TRP A 56 19.95 2.58 -11.13
CA TRP A 56 18.65 3.23 -10.97
C TRP A 56 17.58 2.30 -10.40
N SER A 57 17.51 1.06 -10.90
CA SER A 57 16.58 0.04 -10.40
C SER A 57 16.86 -0.32 -8.94
N GLU A 58 18.13 -0.45 -8.57
CA GLU A 58 18.55 -0.73 -7.20
C GLU A 58 18.20 0.41 -6.25
N VAL A 59 18.56 1.66 -6.59
CA VAL A 59 18.24 2.82 -5.75
C VAL A 59 16.73 2.99 -5.62
N ARG A 60 15.98 2.83 -6.70
CA ARG A 60 14.50 2.85 -6.67
C ARG A 60 13.96 1.81 -5.70
N THR A 61 14.47 0.58 -5.76
CA THR A 61 14.04 -0.51 -4.87
C THR A 61 14.36 -0.18 -3.41
N ARG A 62 15.57 0.34 -3.13
CA ARG A 62 15.98 0.77 -1.78
C ARG A 62 15.08 1.89 -1.25
N ALA A 63 14.81 2.91 -2.06
CA ALA A 63 13.95 4.03 -1.71
C ALA A 63 12.49 3.58 -1.46
N GLN A 64 11.95 2.68 -2.28
CA GLN A 64 10.61 2.12 -2.10
C GLN A 64 10.48 1.40 -0.75
N ARG A 65 11.46 0.54 -0.41
CA ARG A 65 11.46 -0.18 0.87
C ARG A 65 11.59 0.75 2.07
N ALA A 66 12.52 1.70 2.02
CA ALA A 66 12.72 2.68 3.09
C ALA A 66 11.50 3.58 3.28
N GLY A 67 10.91 4.08 2.19
CA GLY A 67 9.70 4.91 2.23
C GLY A 67 8.49 4.17 2.80
N ARG A 68 8.32 2.90 2.44
CA ARG A 68 7.26 2.05 2.98
C ARG A 68 7.42 1.81 4.49
N ALA A 69 8.63 1.47 4.93
CA ALA A 69 8.93 1.34 6.35
C ALA A 69 8.72 2.66 7.12
N TYR A 70 9.11 3.80 6.53
CA TYR A 70 8.89 5.11 7.11
C TYR A 70 7.40 5.40 7.36
N ILE A 71 6.53 5.06 6.41
CA ILE A 71 5.09 5.28 6.57
C ILE A 71 4.53 4.48 7.75
N TRP A 72 4.84 3.19 7.85
CA TRP A 72 4.41 2.35 8.96
C TRP A 72 4.93 2.85 10.31
N LEU A 73 6.22 3.20 10.38
CA LEU A 73 6.82 3.77 11.59
C LEU A 73 6.16 5.08 11.98
N ASN A 74 5.87 5.96 11.02
CA ASN A 74 5.18 7.22 11.28
C ASN A 74 3.77 6.98 11.82
N LEU A 75 2.99 6.06 11.23
CA LEU A 75 1.64 5.74 11.73
C LEU A 75 1.66 5.22 13.17
N VAL A 76 2.57 4.30 13.47
CA VAL A 76 2.79 3.80 14.84
C VAL A 76 3.15 4.95 15.78
N GLU A 77 4.10 5.81 15.40
CA GLU A 77 4.55 6.93 16.21
C GLU A 77 3.42 7.94 16.49
N GLN A 78 2.63 8.30 15.47
CA GLN A 78 1.48 9.18 15.64
C GLN A 78 0.40 8.53 16.54
N ARG A 79 0.14 7.24 16.36
CA ARG A 79 -0.83 6.54 17.21
C ARG A 79 -0.38 6.48 18.66
N LEU A 80 0.89 6.20 18.92
CA LEU A 80 1.46 6.20 20.26
C LEU A 80 1.39 7.59 20.90
N ARG A 81 1.73 8.66 20.17
CA ARG A 81 1.54 10.04 20.67
C ARG A 81 0.10 10.28 21.08
N ALA A 82 -0.86 9.91 20.23
CA ALA A 82 -2.28 10.09 20.54
C ALA A 82 -2.71 9.32 21.79
N VAL A 83 -2.28 8.06 21.94
CA VAL A 83 -2.60 7.22 23.11
C VAL A 83 -1.95 7.77 24.38
N VAL A 84 -0.65 8.10 24.34
CA VAL A 84 0.09 8.66 25.47
C VAL A 84 -0.55 9.98 25.92
N ALA A 85 -0.89 10.86 24.98
CA ALA A 85 -1.59 12.11 25.29
C ALA A 85 -2.96 11.85 25.93
N ALA A 86 -3.75 10.94 25.37
CA ALA A 86 -5.10 10.65 25.86
C ALA A 86 -5.10 10.07 27.28
N VAL A 87 -4.08 9.27 27.64
CA VAL A 87 -4.01 8.62 28.95
C VAL A 87 -3.30 9.48 29.99
N LEU A 88 -2.15 10.08 29.67
CA LEU A 88 -1.33 10.78 30.67
C LEU A 88 -1.70 12.25 30.83
N ARG A 89 -2.17 12.93 29.78
CA ARG A 89 -2.54 14.34 29.90
C ARG A 89 -3.63 14.58 30.95
N PRO A 90 -4.72 13.79 31.04
CA PRO A 90 -5.72 13.95 32.10
C PRO A 90 -5.17 13.76 33.52
N VAL A 91 -4.09 13.00 33.68
CA VAL A 91 -3.45 12.72 34.98
C VAL A 91 -2.52 13.86 35.41
N TYR A 92 -1.67 14.33 34.50
CA TYR A 92 -0.60 15.29 34.84
C TYR A 92 -0.95 16.76 34.55
N ALA A 93 -1.73 17.04 33.51
CA ALA A 93 -2.04 18.42 33.12
C ALA A 93 -2.83 19.22 34.17
N PRO A 94 -3.74 18.64 34.98
CA PRO A 94 -4.43 19.41 36.03
C PRO A 94 -3.50 20.05 37.07
N VAL A 95 -2.32 19.45 37.30
CA VAL A 95 -1.33 19.93 38.27
C VAL A 95 -0.20 20.70 37.59
N HIS A 96 0.22 20.27 36.40
CA HIS A 96 1.43 20.77 35.74
C HIS A 96 1.18 21.61 34.47
N GLY A 97 -0.08 21.77 34.04
CA GLY A 97 -0.46 22.56 32.88
C GLY A 97 0.22 22.08 31.59
N GLU A 98 0.87 22.99 30.87
CA GLU A 98 1.58 22.72 29.61
C GLU A 98 2.86 21.89 29.81
N ASP A 99 3.42 21.87 31.01
CA ASP A 99 4.65 21.13 31.35
C ASP A 99 4.37 19.67 31.76
N TRP A 100 3.15 19.18 31.54
CA TRP A 100 2.73 17.83 31.93
C TRP A 100 3.62 16.72 31.38
N VAL A 101 4.22 16.89 30.19
CA VAL A 101 5.15 15.92 29.60
C VAL A 101 6.45 15.82 30.41
N VAL A 102 6.96 16.98 30.87
CA VAL A 102 8.16 17.05 31.74
C VAL A 102 7.87 16.36 33.07
N ALA A 103 6.70 16.66 33.64
CA ALA A 103 6.27 16.05 34.89
C ALA A 103 6.09 14.52 34.78
N ALA A 104 5.45 14.06 33.70
CA ALA A 104 5.25 12.64 33.43
C ALA A 104 6.59 11.90 33.24
N ALA A 105 7.56 12.48 32.54
CA ALA A 105 8.87 11.85 32.34
C ALA A 105 9.67 11.69 33.64
N GLY A 106 9.42 12.56 34.64
CA GLY A 106 10.10 12.51 35.94
C GLY A 106 11.62 12.69 35.83
N PRO A 107 12.37 12.38 36.92
CA PRO A 107 13.82 12.58 36.97
C PRO A 107 14.59 11.74 35.95
N ALA A 108 14.13 10.50 35.70
CA ALA A 108 14.76 9.60 34.74
C ALA A 108 14.63 10.11 33.30
N GLY A 109 13.56 10.84 32.99
CA GLY A 109 13.31 11.36 31.65
C GLY A 109 13.62 12.83 31.42
N GLN A 110 14.05 13.54 32.45
CA GLN A 110 14.28 14.99 32.39
C GLN A 110 15.22 15.39 31.25
N GLU A 111 16.35 14.70 31.09
CA GLU A 111 17.35 15.08 30.08
C GLU A 111 16.79 15.03 28.66
N TRP A 112 16.11 13.95 28.30
CA TRP A 112 15.61 13.78 26.94
C TRP A 112 14.36 14.60 26.65
N VAL A 113 13.51 14.89 27.65
CA VAL A 113 12.41 15.87 27.48
C VAL A 113 12.96 17.27 27.28
N GLN A 114 13.97 17.68 28.07
CA GLN A 114 14.56 19.01 27.93
C GLN A 114 15.23 19.19 26.56
N ARG A 115 15.86 18.14 26.02
CA ARG A 115 16.33 18.15 24.63
C ARG A 115 15.18 18.34 23.64
N ALA A 116 14.05 17.65 23.82
CA ALA A 116 12.88 17.81 22.95
C ALA A 116 12.27 19.22 23.04
N VAL A 117 12.20 19.81 24.24
CA VAL A 117 11.78 21.21 24.46
C VAL A 117 12.72 22.17 23.72
N ALA A 118 14.03 22.01 23.87
CA ALA A 118 15.02 22.85 23.20
C ALA A 118 14.92 22.74 21.67
N VAL A 119 14.74 21.52 21.13
CA VAL A 119 14.54 21.31 19.69
C VAL A 119 13.26 21.98 19.22
N ARG A 120 12.15 21.86 19.96
CA ARG A 120 10.89 22.55 19.66
C ARG A 120 11.07 24.07 19.61
N GLU A 121 11.74 24.66 20.59
CA GLU A 121 11.99 26.11 20.62
C GLU A 121 12.87 26.58 19.46
N VAL A 122 13.89 25.80 19.10
CA VAL A 122 14.72 26.06 17.91
C VAL A 122 13.87 25.98 16.64
N SER A 123 13.03 24.95 16.50
CA SER A 123 12.14 24.78 15.35
C SER A 123 11.12 25.91 15.22
N ARG A 124 10.55 26.36 16.35
CA ARG A 124 9.65 27.52 16.39
C ARG A 124 10.38 28.80 15.93
N ARG A 125 11.58 29.06 16.46
CA ARG A 125 12.38 30.25 16.08
C ARG A 125 12.83 30.23 14.61
N LYS A 126 13.16 29.06 14.07
CA LYS A 126 13.60 28.89 12.68
C LYS A 126 12.45 28.78 11.68
N GLY A 127 11.20 28.74 12.14
CA GLY A 127 10.02 28.57 11.28
C GLY A 127 9.91 27.17 10.67
N TYR A 128 10.51 26.16 11.29
CA TYR A 128 10.41 24.75 10.85
C TYR A 128 9.13 24.06 11.34
N LEU A 129 8.39 24.70 12.24
CA LEU A 129 7.08 24.24 12.65
C LEU A 129 6.05 24.61 11.56
N LEU A 130 5.75 23.66 10.69
CA LEU A 130 4.88 23.87 9.53
C LEU A 130 3.40 23.67 9.87
N ASP A 131 3.08 22.80 10.83
CA ASP A 131 1.72 22.57 11.32
C ASP A 131 1.61 23.07 12.78
N PRO A 132 0.69 23.99 13.10
CA PRO A 132 0.44 24.42 14.48
C PRO A 132 0.08 23.28 15.44
N ALA A 133 -0.53 22.19 14.95
CA ALA A 133 -0.85 21.02 15.79
C ALA A 133 0.40 20.33 16.35
N ASP A 134 1.55 20.46 15.67
CA ASP A 134 2.82 19.91 16.10
C ASP A 134 3.53 20.77 17.16
N ASP A 135 2.94 21.91 17.55
CA ASP A 135 3.55 22.81 18.54
C ASP A 135 3.39 22.33 19.99
N ASN A 136 3.77 21.08 20.25
CA ASN A 136 3.71 20.46 21.56
C ASN A 136 4.95 19.59 21.78
N VAL A 137 5.36 19.37 23.04
CA VAL A 137 6.59 18.62 23.34
C VAL A 137 6.51 17.15 22.89
N LEU A 138 5.31 16.56 22.90
CA LEU A 138 5.08 15.16 22.54
C LEU A 138 5.39 14.87 21.06
N SER A 139 5.15 15.84 20.16
CA SER A 139 5.53 15.78 18.74
C SER A 139 7.06 15.68 18.52
N PHE A 140 7.87 16.07 19.51
CA PHE A 140 9.33 16.00 19.44
C PHE A 140 9.92 14.79 20.16
N LEU A 141 9.08 13.95 20.78
CA LEU A 141 9.53 12.69 21.35
C LEU A 141 9.65 11.62 20.27
N THR A 142 10.69 10.80 20.41
CA THR A 142 10.99 9.64 19.56
C THR A 142 10.26 8.40 20.05
N LEU A 143 10.11 7.39 19.18
CA LEU A 143 9.48 6.12 19.53
C LEU A 143 9.98 5.48 20.86
N PRO A 144 11.29 5.41 21.16
CA PRO A 144 11.76 4.88 22.45
C PRO A 144 11.36 5.74 23.66
N GLN A 145 11.25 7.07 23.50
CA GLN A 145 10.82 7.96 24.58
C GLN A 145 9.31 7.85 24.83
N LEU A 146 8.51 7.67 23.78
CA LEU A 146 7.08 7.38 23.89
C LEU A 146 6.84 6.03 24.57
N ARG A 147 7.65 5.01 24.21
CA ARG A 147 7.67 3.71 24.91
C ARG A 147 7.96 3.90 26.39
N GLU A 148 9.03 4.62 26.74
CA GLU A 148 9.41 4.85 28.14
C GLU A 148 8.27 5.48 28.95
N LEU A 149 7.62 6.51 28.41
CA LEU A 149 6.43 7.12 29.04
C LEU A 149 5.29 6.11 29.24
N MET A 150 5.01 5.28 28.24
CA MET A 150 3.95 4.28 28.35
C MET A 150 4.27 3.21 29.40
N VAL A 151 5.51 2.74 29.40
CA VAL A 151 6.01 1.66 30.26
C VAL A 151 6.13 2.11 31.72
N GLN A 152 6.68 3.29 31.96
CA GLN A 152 6.83 3.86 33.31
C GLN A 152 5.46 4.09 33.98
N HIS A 153 4.46 4.47 33.19
CA HIS A 153 3.11 4.74 33.67
C HIS A 153 2.12 3.63 33.31
N TRP A 154 2.59 2.39 33.14
CA TRP A 154 1.76 1.25 32.74
C TRP A 154 0.43 1.12 33.54
N PRO A 155 0.38 1.36 34.87
CA PRO A 155 -0.88 1.31 35.61
C PRO A 155 -1.98 2.25 35.08
N CYS A 156 -1.64 3.33 34.38
CA CYS A 156 -2.60 4.21 33.72
C CYS A 156 -3.12 3.64 32.39
N PHE A 157 -2.35 2.76 31.75
CA PHE A 157 -2.63 2.14 30.46
C PHE A 157 -3.29 0.76 30.57
N GLU A 158 -3.05 0.04 31.67
CA GLU A 158 -3.60 -1.28 31.99
C GLU A 158 -5.13 -1.40 31.77
N PRO A 159 -5.97 -0.38 32.05
CA PRO A 159 -7.42 -0.47 31.75
C PRO A 159 -7.78 -0.55 30.26
N TYR A 160 -6.86 -0.21 29.37
CA TYR A 160 -7.08 -0.12 27.93
C TYR A 160 -6.36 -1.19 27.12
N PHE A 161 -5.33 -1.82 27.69
CA PHE A 161 -4.48 -2.79 27.00
C PHE A 161 -4.22 -4.01 27.86
N ASP A 162 -4.40 -5.19 27.27
CA ASP A 162 -4.39 -6.46 28.00
C ASP A 162 -2.97 -6.93 28.40
N ASP A 163 -1.95 -6.71 27.55
CA ASP A 163 -0.59 -7.20 27.80
C ASP A 163 0.50 -6.14 27.51
N ARG A 164 1.22 -5.75 28.57
CA ARG A 164 2.40 -4.88 28.51
C ARG A 164 3.51 -5.44 27.65
N ARG A 165 3.76 -6.74 27.78
CA ARG A 165 4.89 -7.42 27.17
C ARG A 165 4.74 -7.45 25.66
N ASP A 166 3.52 -7.62 25.16
CA ASP A 166 3.24 -7.61 23.72
C ASP A 166 3.50 -6.25 23.09
N VAL A 167 3.15 -5.15 23.79
CA VAL A 167 3.47 -3.78 23.36
C VAL A 167 4.98 -3.56 23.34
N GLU A 168 5.69 -3.94 24.40
CA GLU A 168 7.15 -3.79 24.49
C GLU A 168 7.87 -4.60 23.39
N LEU A 169 7.49 -5.86 23.18
CA LEU A 169 8.09 -6.72 22.16
C LEU A 169 7.85 -6.17 20.75
N ALA A 170 6.64 -5.70 20.45
CA ALA A 170 6.33 -5.12 19.16
C ALA A 170 7.14 -3.82 18.90
N LEU A 171 7.34 -3.00 19.93
CA LEU A 171 8.17 -1.79 19.84
C LEU A 171 9.66 -2.13 19.66
N ASP A 172 10.19 -3.12 20.38
CA ASP A 172 11.56 -3.61 20.26
C ASP A 172 11.85 -4.11 18.83
N GLU A 173 10.92 -4.86 18.23
CA GLU A 173 11.03 -5.32 16.84
C GLU A 173 11.15 -4.16 15.84
N LEU A 174 10.54 -3.01 16.12
CA LEU A 174 10.55 -1.84 15.24
C LEU A 174 11.82 -0.98 15.37
N GLU A 175 12.56 -1.08 16.48
CA GLU A 175 13.75 -0.25 16.72
C GLU A 175 14.83 -0.47 15.66
N VAL A 176 15.04 -1.72 15.23
CA VAL A 176 16.02 -2.06 14.19
C VAL A 176 15.65 -1.37 12.87
N THR A 177 14.40 -1.49 12.44
CA THR A 177 13.92 -0.86 11.20
C THR A 177 13.99 0.65 11.28
N ARG A 178 13.60 1.25 12.42
CA ARG A 178 13.73 2.69 12.65
C ARG A 178 15.16 3.16 12.47
N ASN A 179 16.13 2.48 13.09
CA ASN A 179 17.55 2.83 13.00
C ASN A 179 18.10 2.70 11.57
N VAL A 180 17.61 1.72 10.80
CA VAL A 180 17.98 1.56 9.37
C VAL A 180 17.41 2.72 8.55
N VAL A 181 16.13 3.03 8.71
CA VAL A 181 15.44 4.11 7.99
C VAL A 181 16.03 5.47 8.32
N SER A 182 16.25 5.78 9.61
CA SER A 182 16.77 7.09 10.04
C SER A 182 18.19 7.37 9.56
N ARG A 183 18.95 6.33 9.22
CA ARG A 183 20.33 6.43 8.70
C ARG A 183 20.39 6.23 7.19
N ASN A 184 19.26 6.18 6.50
CA ASN A 184 19.16 5.92 5.05
C ASN A 184 19.92 4.65 4.61
N ARG A 185 19.92 3.61 5.46
CA ARG A 185 20.58 2.33 5.17
C ARG A 185 19.67 1.42 4.35
N ALA A 186 20.27 0.46 3.64
CA ALA A 186 19.52 -0.50 2.85
C ALA A 186 18.68 -1.42 3.74
N LEU A 187 17.40 -1.56 3.39
CA LEU A 187 16.45 -2.46 4.06
C LEU A 187 16.22 -3.70 3.17
N SER A 188 16.34 -4.89 3.75
CA SER A 188 15.97 -6.12 3.06
C SER A 188 14.45 -6.30 3.02
N GLU A 189 13.96 -7.09 2.07
CA GLU A 189 12.54 -7.44 1.97
C GLU A 189 12.03 -8.17 3.22
N THR A 190 12.86 -9.04 3.80
CA THR A 190 12.53 -9.79 5.03
C THR A 190 12.33 -8.88 6.24
N VAL A 191 13.22 -7.90 6.43
CA VAL A 191 13.13 -6.94 7.54
C VAL A 191 11.96 -6.00 7.34
N LEU A 192 11.70 -5.55 6.11
CA LEU A 192 10.51 -4.77 5.78
C LEU A 192 9.23 -5.54 6.13
N ALA A 193 9.08 -6.77 5.66
CA ALA A 193 7.90 -7.59 5.95
C ALA A 193 7.73 -7.86 7.45
N GLN A 194 8.83 -7.99 8.21
CA GLN A 194 8.77 -8.10 9.66
C GLN A 194 8.27 -6.80 10.30
N ALA A 195 8.79 -5.65 9.88
CA ALA A 195 8.39 -4.34 10.38
C ALA A 195 6.91 -4.04 10.10
N GLU A 196 6.41 -4.40 8.91
CA GLU A 196 4.99 -4.26 8.57
C GLU A 196 4.10 -5.09 9.49
N ARG A 197 4.46 -6.36 9.70
CA ARG A 197 3.72 -7.22 10.62
C ARG A 197 3.76 -6.69 12.06
N ALA A 198 4.91 -6.23 12.54
CA ALA A 198 5.05 -5.68 13.89
C ALA A 198 4.25 -4.38 14.05
N SER A 199 4.28 -3.50 13.05
CA SER A 199 3.52 -2.25 13.03
C SER A 199 2.02 -2.50 12.99
N SER A 200 1.55 -3.42 12.15
CA SER A 200 0.13 -3.81 12.10
C SER A 200 -0.34 -4.35 13.44
N ARG A 201 0.38 -5.32 14.03
CA ARG A 201 0.03 -5.88 15.35
C ARG A 201 -0.03 -4.80 16.43
N LEU A 202 0.95 -3.88 16.44
CA LEU A 202 0.99 -2.80 17.41
C LEU A 202 -0.16 -1.81 17.21
N LEU A 203 -0.49 -1.44 15.98
CA LEU A 203 -1.64 -0.60 15.69
C LEU A 203 -2.96 -1.24 16.11
N ASP A 204 -3.10 -2.56 15.91
CA ASP A 204 -4.26 -3.32 16.39
C ASP A 204 -4.36 -3.30 17.93
N ILE A 205 -3.25 -3.58 18.64
CA ILE A 205 -3.19 -3.48 20.11
C ILE A 205 -3.56 -2.06 20.58
N LEU A 206 -3.06 -1.03 19.90
CA LEU A 206 -3.35 0.36 20.19
C LEU A 206 -4.77 0.79 19.76
N GLY A 207 -5.63 -0.12 19.30
CA GLY A 207 -7.01 0.17 18.92
C GLY A 207 -7.16 1.04 17.67
N ALA A 208 -6.16 1.02 16.78
CA ALA A 208 -6.25 1.63 15.45
C ALA A 208 -6.86 0.67 14.40
N GLY A 209 -7.17 -0.56 14.79
CA GLY A 209 -7.74 -1.59 13.92
C GLY A 209 -9.04 -1.14 13.27
N SER A 210 -8.97 -0.87 11.97
CA SER A 210 -10.13 -0.85 11.10
C SER A 210 -10.49 -2.31 10.82
N ASP A 211 -11.41 -2.90 11.57
CA ASP A 211 -11.91 -4.24 11.31
C ASP A 211 -12.79 -4.19 10.05
N VAL A 212 -12.14 -4.07 8.90
CA VAL A 212 -12.74 -4.01 7.57
C VAL A 212 -12.60 -5.43 7.00
N PRO A 213 -13.67 -6.24 6.92
CA PRO A 213 -13.65 -7.58 6.34
C PRO A 213 -12.86 -7.76 5.03
N SER A 214 -12.77 -6.72 4.19
CA SER A 214 -11.96 -6.74 2.96
C SER A 214 -10.46 -6.88 3.21
N ALA A 215 -9.96 -6.48 4.38
CA ALA A 215 -8.56 -6.63 4.79
C ALA A 215 -8.09 -8.08 4.82
N ARG A 216 -9.03 -9.03 4.96
CA ARG A 216 -8.74 -10.46 4.93
C ARG A 216 -8.58 -11.02 3.50
N ARG A 217 -9.10 -10.32 2.47
CA ARG A 217 -9.02 -10.73 1.06
C ARG A 217 -7.97 -9.95 0.27
N LEU A 218 -7.76 -8.69 0.64
CA LEU A 218 -6.67 -7.86 0.13
C LEU A 218 -5.92 -7.29 1.34
N PRO A 219 -4.59 -7.44 1.43
CA PRO A 219 -3.83 -6.81 2.50
C PRO A 219 -4.11 -5.31 2.46
N VAL A 220 -4.57 -4.75 3.58
CA VAL A 220 -4.63 -3.29 3.73
C VAL A 220 -3.22 -2.85 4.03
N ASP A 221 -2.54 -2.39 2.99
CA ASP A 221 -1.30 -1.68 3.20
C ASP A 221 -1.62 -0.24 3.60
N ALA A 222 -1.05 0.21 4.71
CA ALA A 222 -1.27 1.57 5.17
C ALA A 222 -0.76 2.63 4.17
N VAL A 223 0.21 2.27 3.30
CA VAL A 223 0.59 3.13 2.16
C VAL A 223 -0.51 3.15 1.09
N GLU A 224 -1.12 2.00 0.77
CA GLU A 224 -2.27 1.91 -0.12
C GLU A 224 -3.50 2.63 0.44
N GLU A 225 -3.72 2.66 1.75
CA GLU A 225 -4.80 3.46 2.36
C GLU A 225 -4.52 4.97 2.24
N LEU A 226 -3.26 5.40 2.39
CA LEU A 226 -2.86 6.81 2.24
C LEU A 226 -2.84 7.30 0.78
N VAL A 227 -2.64 6.39 -0.19
CA VAL A 227 -2.51 6.72 -1.62
C VAL A 227 -3.73 6.30 -2.44
N GLY A 228 -4.54 5.36 -1.94
CA GLY A 228 -5.67 4.77 -2.66
C GLY A 228 -6.74 5.78 -3.05
N ASP A 229 -6.97 6.79 -2.22
CA ASP A 229 -7.87 7.92 -2.51
C ASP A 229 -7.44 8.69 -3.77
N ARG A 230 -6.16 8.64 -4.16
CA ARG A 230 -5.65 9.30 -5.39
C ARG A 230 -6.08 8.60 -6.67
N TYR A 231 -6.44 7.31 -6.62
CA TYR A 231 -6.65 6.47 -7.80
C TYR A 231 -8.08 5.92 -7.90
N ALA A 232 -9.08 6.66 -7.44
CA ALA A 232 -10.50 6.36 -7.63
C ALA A 232 -10.87 4.90 -7.26
N ASP A 233 -10.43 4.47 -6.08
CA ASP A 233 -10.63 3.13 -5.48
C ASP A 233 -9.73 2.01 -6.02
N VAL A 234 -8.78 2.28 -6.91
CA VAL A 234 -7.83 1.26 -7.40
C VAL A 234 -6.81 0.93 -6.32
N VAL A 235 -6.81 -0.32 -5.88
CA VAL A 235 -5.85 -0.87 -4.90
C VAL A 235 -4.79 -1.75 -5.55
N GLY A 236 -4.96 -2.12 -6.83
CA GLY A 236 -3.94 -2.89 -7.54
C GLY A 236 -4.11 -2.86 -9.05
N VAL A 237 -2.98 -2.88 -9.77
CA VAL A 237 -2.93 -3.09 -11.22
C VAL A 237 -1.94 -4.20 -11.51
N HIS A 238 -2.43 -5.29 -12.09
CA HIS A 238 -1.62 -6.42 -12.51
C HIS A 238 -1.52 -6.42 -14.03
N SER A 239 -0.33 -6.72 -14.57
CA SER A 239 -0.12 -6.72 -16.04
C SER A 239 -0.97 -7.74 -16.77
N ASP A 240 -1.33 -8.83 -16.09
CA ASP A 240 -2.05 -9.96 -16.65
C ASP A 240 -2.74 -10.76 -15.53
N ARG A 241 -3.64 -11.67 -15.92
CA ARG A 241 -4.40 -12.49 -14.97
C ARG A 241 -3.53 -13.50 -14.22
N VAL A 242 -2.42 -13.95 -14.80
CA VAL A 242 -1.54 -14.93 -14.16
C VAL A 242 -0.86 -14.30 -12.96
N ARG A 243 -0.39 -13.06 -13.08
CA ARG A 243 0.19 -12.30 -11.96
C ARG A 243 -0.82 -12.00 -10.87
N LEU A 244 -2.05 -11.62 -11.24
CA LEU A 244 -3.14 -11.50 -10.26
C LEU A 244 -3.29 -12.80 -9.47
N LEU A 245 -3.48 -13.93 -10.14
CA LEU A 245 -3.77 -15.21 -9.48
C LEU A 245 -2.60 -15.77 -8.66
N ARG A 246 -1.36 -15.34 -8.94
CA ARG A 246 -0.20 -15.67 -8.10
C ARG A 246 -0.22 -14.94 -6.76
N GLN A 247 -0.74 -13.70 -6.75
CA GLN A 247 -0.80 -12.87 -5.54
C GLN A 247 -2.12 -13.07 -4.80
N PHE A 248 -3.22 -13.21 -5.54
CA PHE A 248 -4.57 -13.38 -5.05
C PHE A 248 -5.22 -14.59 -5.73
N PRO A 249 -4.99 -15.81 -5.20
CA PRO A 249 -5.70 -17.00 -5.63
C PRO A 249 -7.22 -16.78 -5.65
N ALA A 250 -7.92 -17.44 -6.59
CA ALA A 250 -9.38 -17.32 -6.69
C ALA A 250 -10.11 -17.72 -5.40
N GLU A 251 -9.48 -18.55 -4.57
CA GLU A 251 -9.99 -18.91 -3.24
C GLU A 251 -10.06 -17.72 -2.29
N ASP A 252 -9.03 -16.89 -2.29
CA ASP A 252 -8.94 -15.73 -1.40
C ASP A 252 -9.84 -14.59 -1.91
N LEU A 253 -9.98 -14.49 -3.24
CA LEU A 253 -10.87 -13.51 -3.86
C LEU A 253 -12.36 -13.80 -3.61
N PHE A 254 -12.80 -15.05 -3.73
CA PHE A 254 -14.22 -15.43 -3.67
C PHE A 254 -14.65 -16.14 -2.39
N GLY A 255 -13.68 -16.61 -1.60
CA GLY A 255 -13.94 -17.34 -0.36
C GLY A 255 -14.69 -16.49 0.66
N GLY A 256 -15.70 -17.09 1.28
CA GLY A 256 -16.49 -16.45 2.33
C GLY A 256 -17.26 -15.20 1.87
N ALA A 257 -17.47 -15.01 0.57
CA ALA A 257 -18.32 -13.94 0.04
C ALA A 257 -19.77 -14.09 0.54
N ARG A 258 -20.38 -12.98 0.95
CA ARG A 258 -21.84 -12.87 1.18
C ARG A 258 -22.58 -12.62 -0.13
N ARG A 259 -21.92 -11.95 -1.07
CA ARG A 259 -22.46 -11.65 -2.40
C ARG A 259 -21.39 -11.73 -3.48
N LEU A 260 -21.73 -12.30 -4.62
CA LEU A 260 -20.89 -12.35 -5.81
C LEU A 260 -21.70 -11.99 -7.04
N ASP A 261 -21.40 -10.82 -7.60
CA ASP A 261 -21.97 -10.35 -8.86
C ASP A 261 -20.88 -10.37 -9.93
N ALA A 262 -21.09 -11.09 -11.03
CA ALA A 262 -20.07 -11.24 -12.07
C ALA A 262 -20.64 -11.04 -13.47
N ILE A 263 -19.98 -10.20 -14.27
CA ILE A 263 -20.34 -9.91 -15.67
C ILE A 263 -19.15 -10.13 -16.60
N GLY A 264 -19.40 -10.72 -17.76
CA GLY A 264 -18.40 -10.85 -18.81
C GLY A 264 -18.74 -11.93 -19.83
N ILE A 265 -17.82 -12.19 -20.74
CA ILE A 265 -18.04 -13.12 -21.86
C ILE A 265 -18.31 -14.54 -21.36
N GLY A 266 -17.38 -15.12 -20.61
CA GLY A 266 -17.45 -16.50 -20.13
C GLY A 266 -17.16 -16.65 -18.65
N LEU A 267 -16.94 -15.55 -17.91
CA LEU A 267 -16.59 -15.56 -16.48
C LEU A 267 -15.43 -16.52 -16.12
N ASN A 268 -14.44 -16.63 -17.01
CA ASN A 268 -13.37 -17.64 -16.93
C ASN A 268 -12.57 -17.60 -15.63
N LEU A 269 -12.40 -16.42 -14.99
CA LEU A 269 -11.65 -16.34 -13.74
C LEU A 269 -12.36 -17.14 -12.65
N LEU A 270 -13.69 -17.06 -12.56
CA LEU A 270 -14.50 -17.88 -11.65
C LEU A 270 -14.63 -19.33 -12.17
N ALA A 271 -15.09 -19.49 -13.40
CA ALA A 271 -15.48 -20.80 -13.95
C ALA A 271 -14.32 -21.81 -14.08
N GLN A 272 -13.09 -21.32 -14.24
CA GLN A 272 -11.91 -22.19 -14.42
C GLN A 272 -11.10 -22.35 -13.13
N ASN A 273 -11.12 -21.37 -12.22
CA ASN A 273 -10.24 -21.37 -11.04
C ASN A 273 -10.97 -21.61 -9.72
N PHE A 274 -12.31 -21.66 -9.72
CA PHE A 274 -13.10 -21.91 -8.52
C PHE A 274 -14.01 -23.13 -8.71
N SER A 275 -13.73 -24.21 -7.99
CA SER A 275 -14.39 -25.49 -8.23
C SER A 275 -15.90 -25.45 -7.97
N GLY A 276 -16.69 -26.21 -8.74
CA GLY A 276 -18.13 -26.34 -8.51
C GLY A 276 -18.52 -26.82 -7.10
N ARG A 277 -17.69 -27.66 -6.44
CA ARG A 277 -17.90 -28.06 -5.04
C ARG A 277 -17.75 -26.88 -4.07
N ARG A 278 -16.88 -25.91 -4.37
CA ARG A 278 -16.73 -24.69 -3.58
C ARG A 278 -17.85 -23.69 -3.85
N LEU A 279 -18.29 -23.54 -5.10
CA LEU A 279 -19.46 -22.73 -5.43
C LEU A 279 -20.71 -23.21 -4.68
N VAL A 280 -20.94 -24.53 -4.64
CA VAL A 280 -22.04 -25.11 -3.86
C VAL A 280 -21.90 -24.73 -2.38
N ARG A 281 -20.74 -24.96 -1.76
CA ARG A 281 -20.51 -24.60 -0.35
C ARG A 281 -20.68 -23.11 -0.07
N LEU A 282 -20.21 -22.25 -0.99
CA LEU A 282 -20.33 -20.80 -0.87
C LEU A 282 -21.80 -20.37 -0.90
N ALA A 283 -22.58 -20.87 -1.86
CA ALA A 283 -24.03 -20.62 -1.90
C ALA A 283 -24.75 -21.19 -0.67
N GLU A 284 -24.41 -22.40 -0.22
CA GLU A 284 -24.98 -23.01 1.00
C GLU A 284 -24.63 -22.26 2.28
N SER A 285 -23.52 -21.51 2.32
CA SER A 285 -23.20 -20.59 3.42
C SER A 285 -24.00 -19.29 3.40
N GLY A 286 -24.96 -19.14 2.47
CA GLY A 286 -25.82 -17.97 2.35
C GLY A 286 -25.32 -16.91 1.36
N CYS A 287 -24.31 -17.23 0.53
CA CYS A 287 -23.85 -16.33 -0.52
C CYS A 287 -24.89 -16.18 -1.64
N ARG A 288 -25.22 -14.94 -2.00
CA ARG A 288 -26.03 -14.64 -3.20
C ARG A 288 -25.14 -14.46 -4.42
N ILE A 289 -25.38 -15.25 -5.46
CA ILE A 289 -24.54 -15.29 -6.65
C ILE A 289 -25.36 -14.90 -7.89
N ARG A 290 -24.96 -13.83 -8.58
CA ARG A 290 -25.57 -13.38 -9.83
C ARG A 290 -24.52 -13.40 -10.95
N LEU A 291 -24.70 -14.30 -11.91
CA LEU A 291 -23.78 -14.49 -13.02
C LEU A 291 -24.39 -14.04 -14.34
N LEU A 292 -23.75 -13.06 -14.98
CA LEU A 292 -24.16 -12.49 -16.24
C LEU A 292 -23.16 -12.83 -17.35
N PHE A 293 -23.58 -13.72 -18.25
CA PHE A 293 -22.78 -14.21 -19.37
C PHE A 293 -23.13 -13.50 -20.67
N LEU A 294 -22.18 -13.38 -21.59
CA LEU A 294 -22.53 -12.98 -22.95
C LEU A 294 -23.34 -14.11 -23.60
N ASN A 295 -24.46 -13.79 -24.26
CA ASN A 295 -25.26 -14.79 -24.94
C ASN A 295 -24.44 -15.45 -26.07
N PRO A 296 -24.21 -16.78 -26.03
CA PRO A 296 -23.41 -17.49 -27.03
C PRO A 296 -23.98 -17.36 -28.45
N ALA A 297 -25.30 -17.19 -28.59
CA ALA A 297 -25.97 -17.05 -29.88
C ALA A 297 -25.92 -15.61 -30.45
N SER A 298 -25.49 -14.62 -29.66
CA SER A 298 -25.53 -13.21 -30.03
C SER A 298 -24.58 -12.85 -31.18
N SER A 299 -24.88 -11.73 -31.85
CA SER A 299 -23.99 -11.15 -32.85
C SER A 299 -22.70 -10.57 -32.22
N ALA A 300 -22.75 -10.20 -30.93
CA ALA A 300 -21.61 -9.70 -30.16
C ALA A 300 -20.50 -10.75 -30.01
N VAL A 301 -20.83 -12.02 -29.72
CA VAL A 301 -19.85 -13.13 -29.70
C VAL A 301 -19.16 -13.27 -31.05
N LYS A 302 -19.94 -13.30 -32.14
CA LYS A 302 -19.42 -13.44 -33.51
C LYS A 302 -18.52 -12.27 -33.91
N ARG A 303 -18.83 -11.05 -33.45
CA ARG A 303 -17.96 -9.87 -33.64
C ARG A 303 -16.65 -10.07 -32.89
N ARG A 304 -16.71 -10.50 -31.63
CA ARG A 304 -15.53 -10.69 -30.80
C ARG A 304 -14.61 -11.80 -31.31
N GLU A 305 -15.16 -12.90 -31.84
CA GLU A 305 -14.37 -13.96 -32.49
C GLU A 305 -13.56 -13.42 -33.67
N ARG A 306 -14.17 -12.54 -34.49
CA ARG A 306 -13.48 -11.89 -35.61
C ARG A 306 -12.37 -10.94 -35.15
N GLU A 307 -12.62 -10.16 -34.09
CA GLU A 307 -11.60 -9.26 -33.53
C GLU A 307 -10.38 -10.00 -32.99
N LEU A 308 -10.61 -11.15 -32.34
CA LEU A 308 -9.55 -11.98 -31.77
C LEU A 308 -8.87 -12.90 -32.80
N GLY A 309 -9.38 -12.95 -34.04
CA GLY A 309 -8.86 -13.84 -35.07
C GLY A 309 -9.01 -15.34 -34.75
N ILE A 310 -9.97 -15.72 -33.91
CA ILE A 310 -10.20 -17.11 -33.51
C ILE A 310 -11.25 -17.80 -34.39
N LYS A 311 -11.32 -19.13 -34.33
CA LYS A 311 -12.23 -19.90 -35.18
C LYS A 311 -13.68 -19.55 -34.83
N ARG A 312 -14.51 -19.38 -35.86
CA ARG A 312 -15.95 -19.14 -35.70
C ARG A 312 -16.59 -20.22 -34.82
N GLY A 313 -17.36 -19.79 -33.82
CA GLY A 313 -18.04 -20.64 -32.85
C GLY A 313 -17.14 -21.22 -31.76
N GLU A 314 -15.85 -20.89 -31.71
CA GLU A 314 -14.96 -21.31 -30.62
C GLU A 314 -15.30 -20.59 -29.31
N LEU A 315 -15.49 -19.27 -29.35
CA LEU A 315 -15.87 -18.49 -28.16
C LEU A 315 -17.28 -18.86 -27.72
N SER A 316 -18.21 -18.98 -28.67
CA SER A 316 -19.59 -19.41 -28.39
C SER A 316 -19.64 -20.72 -27.61
N ARG A 317 -18.92 -21.75 -28.07
CA ARG A 317 -18.86 -23.05 -27.39
C ARG A 317 -18.20 -22.95 -26.01
N SER A 318 -17.16 -22.14 -25.87
CA SER A 318 -16.50 -21.93 -24.57
C SER A 318 -17.46 -21.31 -23.54
N VAL A 319 -18.23 -20.30 -23.95
CA VAL A 319 -19.22 -19.65 -23.09
C VAL A 319 -20.36 -20.63 -22.72
N GLU A 320 -20.87 -21.37 -23.70
CA GLU A 320 -21.91 -22.38 -23.49
C GLU A 320 -21.46 -23.46 -22.47
N MET A 321 -20.22 -23.94 -22.58
CA MET A 321 -19.66 -24.90 -21.62
C MET A 321 -19.59 -24.35 -20.19
N ASN A 322 -19.24 -23.06 -20.02
CA ASN A 322 -19.22 -22.43 -18.71
C ASN A 322 -20.63 -22.23 -18.15
N ILE A 323 -21.60 -21.84 -18.98
CA ILE A 323 -23.02 -21.75 -18.58
C ILE A 323 -23.53 -23.13 -18.12
N LEU A 324 -23.25 -24.19 -18.88
CA LEU A 324 -23.62 -25.56 -18.51
C LEU A 324 -22.94 -26.00 -17.20
N HIS A 325 -21.69 -25.61 -16.97
CA HIS A 325 -21.02 -25.86 -15.71
C HIS A 325 -21.75 -25.18 -14.54
N MET A 326 -22.11 -23.90 -14.68
CA MET A 326 -22.83 -23.15 -13.63
C MET A 326 -24.25 -23.69 -13.41
N ARG A 327 -24.94 -24.13 -14.46
CA ARG A 327 -26.24 -24.82 -14.31
C ARG A 327 -26.13 -26.10 -13.48
N ARG A 328 -25.08 -26.89 -13.68
CA ARG A 328 -24.83 -28.09 -12.87
C ARG A 328 -24.51 -27.76 -11.41
N VAL A 329 -23.88 -26.61 -11.15
CA VAL A 329 -23.67 -26.11 -9.78
C VAL A 329 -25.02 -25.73 -9.16
N ARG A 330 -25.81 -24.90 -9.84
CA ARG A 330 -27.14 -24.46 -9.40
C ARG A 330 -28.09 -25.63 -9.12
N ALA A 331 -28.09 -26.66 -9.97
CA ALA A 331 -28.95 -27.85 -9.80
C ALA A 331 -28.63 -28.69 -8.55
N ARG A 332 -27.49 -28.45 -7.89
CA ARG A 332 -27.08 -29.14 -6.66
C ARG A 332 -27.39 -28.34 -5.39
N LEU A 333 -27.89 -27.12 -5.52
CA LEU A 333 -28.18 -26.25 -4.38
C LEU A 333 -29.53 -26.60 -3.75
N LYS A 334 -29.62 -26.44 -2.44
CA LYS A 334 -30.89 -26.51 -1.70
C LYS A 334 -31.79 -25.32 -2.01
N ASP A 335 -31.17 -24.15 -2.18
CA ASP A 335 -31.81 -22.91 -2.60
C ASP A 335 -31.25 -22.50 -3.98
N PRO A 336 -31.94 -22.84 -5.08
CA PRO A 336 -31.53 -22.46 -6.43
C PRO A 336 -31.70 -20.96 -6.74
N ASP A 337 -32.43 -20.21 -5.91
CA ASP A 337 -32.69 -18.78 -6.12
C ASP A 337 -31.53 -17.92 -5.59
N ALA A 338 -30.73 -18.47 -4.67
CA ALA A 338 -29.44 -17.89 -4.27
C ALA A 338 -28.40 -17.88 -5.41
N PHE A 339 -28.65 -18.55 -6.54
CA PHE A 339 -27.74 -18.67 -7.67
C PHE A 339 -28.44 -18.38 -9.00
N GLU A 340 -28.36 -17.15 -9.48
CA GLU A 340 -28.97 -16.70 -10.71
C GLU A 340 -27.97 -16.70 -11.88
N ILE A 341 -28.43 -17.17 -13.05
CA ILE A 341 -27.65 -17.16 -14.29
C ILE A 341 -28.46 -16.44 -15.36
N ARG A 342 -27.91 -15.36 -15.90
CA ARG A 342 -28.51 -14.57 -16.97
C ARG A 342 -27.55 -14.39 -18.15
N VAL A 343 -28.11 -14.00 -19.30
CA VAL A 343 -27.37 -13.64 -20.50
C VAL A 343 -27.73 -12.26 -21.01
N PHE A 344 -26.74 -11.55 -21.55
CA PHE A 344 -26.92 -10.26 -22.25
C PHE A 344 -26.42 -10.33 -23.69
N ASP A 345 -26.94 -9.45 -24.56
CA ASP A 345 -26.68 -9.46 -26.02
C ASP A 345 -25.72 -8.34 -26.49
N GLU A 346 -25.22 -7.52 -25.56
CA GLU A 346 -24.40 -6.35 -25.89
C GLU A 346 -22.92 -6.67 -26.12
N THR A 347 -22.21 -5.73 -26.75
CA THR A 347 -20.76 -5.89 -26.96
C THR A 347 -20.03 -5.79 -25.63
N PRO A 348 -19.31 -6.83 -25.21
CA PRO A 348 -18.65 -6.86 -23.91
C PRO A 348 -17.47 -5.87 -23.89
N ARG A 349 -17.46 -4.94 -22.93
CA ARG A 349 -16.37 -3.95 -22.77
C ARG A 349 -15.34 -4.36 -21.72
N PHE A 350 -15.79 -5.07 -20.69
CA PHE A 350 -14.98 -5.55 -19.59
C PHE A 350 -15.54 -6.87 -19.04
N ASN A 351 -14.74 -7.57 -18.24
CA ASN A 351 -15.27 -8.48 -17.22
C ASN A 351 -15.07 -7.86 -15.85
N ALA A 352 -16.03 -8.10 -14.95
CA ALA A 352 -15.94 -7.69 -13.56
C ALA A 352 -16.46 -8.80 -12.65
N TYR A 353 -15.82 -8.94 -11.50
CA TYR A 353 -16.28 -9.77 -10.39
C TYR A 353 -16.35 -8.88 -9.16
N LEU A 354 -17.56 -8.58 -8.71
CA LEU A 354 -17.88 -7.75 -7.57
C LEU A 354 -18.20 -8.66 -6.38
N VAL A 355 -17.32 -8.67 -5.39
CA VAL A 355 -17.43 -9.47 -4.17
C VAL A 355 -17.87 -8.55 -3.05
N ASP A 356 -18.98 -8.89 -2.39
CA ASP A 356 -19.57 -8.11 -1.30
C ASP A 356 -19.82 -6.63 -1.66
N GLY A 357 -20.14 -6.35 -2.93
CA GLY A 357 -20.24 -5.00 -3.47
C GLY A 357 -21.43 -4.16 -3.02
N ASP A 358 -22.23 -4.68 -2.10
CA ASP A 358 -23.28 -3.95 -1.40
C ASP A 358 -22.81 -3.30 -0.09
N GLY A 359 -21.64 -3.66 0.41
CA GLY A 359 -21.06 -3.11 1.65
C GLY A 359 -19.92 -2.12 1.42
N SER A 360 -19.44 -1.52 2.52
CA SER A 360 -18.27 -0.65 2.56
C SER A 360 -16.94 -1.38 2.29
N ASP A 361 -16.98 -2.71 2.18
CA ASP A 361 -15.79 -3.56 2.11
C ASP A 361 -15.79 -4.41 0.83
N GLY A 362 -16.49 -3.92 -0.20
CA GLY A 362 -16.57 -4.60 -1.49
C GLY A 362 -15.20 -4.71 -2.14
N ILE A 363 -15.00 -5.74 -2.97
CA ILE A 363 -13.81 -5.86 -3.83
C ILE A 363 -14.27 -6.12 -5.25
N ALA A 364 -13.67 -5.42 -6.22
CA ALA A 364 -13.92 -5.66 -7.63
C ALA A 364 -12.63 -6.12 -8.30
N VAL A 365 -12.70 -7.21 -9.06
CA VAL A 365 -11.66 -7.59 -10.02
C VAL A 365 -12.18 -7.25 -11.41
N VAL A 366 -11.57 -6.28 -12.08
CA VAL A 366 -12.04 -5.75 -13.35
C VAL A 366 -10.97 -5.86 -14.41
N GLN A 367 -11.35 -6.34 -15.59
CA GLN A 367 -10.43 -6.48 -16.71
C GLN A 367 -11.11 -6.09 -18.02
N SER A 368 -10.51 -5.12 -18.71
CA SER A 368 -11.00 -4.61 -20.00
C SER A 368 -10.80 -5.62 -21.13
N TYR A 369 -11.73 -5.64 -22.08
CA TYR A 369 -11.58 -6.41 -23.31
C TYR A 369 -10.87 -5.56 -24.38
N LEU A 370 -9.55 -5.76 -24.51
CA LEU A 370 -8.76 -5.10 -25.54
C LEU A 370 -9.00 -5.74 -26.92
N ARG A 371 -8.81 -4.98 -28.00
CA ARG A 371 -9.15 -5.43 -29.37
C ARG A 371 -8.43 -6.71 -29.81
N ARG A 372 -7.12 -6.82 -29.54
CA ARG A 372 -6.25 -7.89 -30.07
C ARG A 372 -5.71 -8.85 -29.00
N THR A 373 -6.07 -8.63 -27.74
CA THR A 373 -5.48 -9.34 -26.60
C THR A 373 -6.52 -10.24 -25.99
N ARG A 374 -6.13 -11.48 -25.68
CA ARG A 374 -7.00 -12.42 -24.95
C ARG A 374 -7.15 -11.94 -23.51
N GLY A 375 -8.25 -12.32 -22.86
CA GLY A 375 -8.49 -11.97 -21.45
C GLY A 375 -7.46 -12.52 -20.46
N MET A 376 -6.48 -13.32 -20.86
CA MET A 376 -5.38 -13.71 -19.96
C MET A 376 -4.27 -12.66 -19.89
N GLU A 377 -4.06 -11.91 -20.97
CA GLU A 377 -2.92 -11.01 -21.19
C GLU A 377 -3.28 -9.53 -20.96
N ALA A 378 -4.57 -9.21 -20.81
CA ALA A 378 -5.01 -7.85 -20.53
C ALA A 378 -4.75 -7.48 -19.05
N PRO A 379 -4.35 -6.23 -18.76
CA PRO A 379 -4.19 -5.76 -17.39
C PRO A 379 -5.46 -5.93 -16.56
N VAL A 380 -5.29 -6.25 -15.28
CA VAL A 380 -6.39 -6.43 -14.32
C VAL A 380 -6.31 -5.36 -13.25
N LEU A 381 -7.42 -4.67 -13.03
CA LEU A 381 -7.61 -3.72 -11.95
C LEU A 381 -8.25 -4.44 -10.77
N VAL A 382 -7.73 -4.19 -9.58
CA VAL A 382 -8.38 -4.56 -8.31
C VAL A 382 -8.86 -3.27 -7.67
N LEU A 383 -10.14 -3.21 -7.37
CA LEU A 383 -10.80 -2.04 -6.78
C LEU A 383 -11.35 -2.41 -5.41
N ARG A 384 -11.39 -1.44 -4.50
CA ARG A 384 -12.00 -1.59 -3.18
C ARG A 384 -13.24 -0.69 -3.07
N GLY A 385 -14.39 -1.27 -2.75
CA GLY A 385 -15.59 -0.51 -2.42
C GLY A 385 -15.42 0.24 -1.10
N GLY A 386 -16.20 1.31 -0.93
CA GLY A 386 -16.25 2.05 0.35
C GLY A 386 -15.17 3.11 0.53
N GLY A 387 -14.91 3.92 -0.51
CA GLY A 387 -14.08 5.12 -0.38
C GLY A 387 -14.49 5.96 0.82
N ARG A 388 -13.66 5.95 1.88
CA ARG A 388 -13.67 6.99 2.90
C ARG A 388 -13.03 8.20 2.25
N ILE A 389 -13.82 8.99 1.52
CA ILE A 389 -13.38 10.29 1.03
C ILE A 389 -13.08 11.16 2.25
N VAL A 390 -11.85 11.13 2.73
CA VAL A 390 -11.35 12.05 3.75
C VAL A 390 -11.15 13.39 3.02
N LYS A 391 -12.21 14.20 3.10
CA LYS A 391 -12.47 15.52 2.48
C LYS A 391 -13.48 15.50 1.32
N ALA A 392 -14.72 15.17 1.67
CA ALA A 392 -15.84 15.96 1.14
C ALA A 392 -15.80 17.35 1.82
N SER A 393 -14.91 18.23 1.37
CA SER A 393 -15.06 19.65 1.66
C SER A 393 -16.29 20.14 0.90
N ALA A 394 -17.44 20.16 1.59
CA ALA A 394 -18.58 21.04 1.35
C ALA A 394 -19.00 21.31 -0.13
N SER A 395 -18.90 20.32 -1.01
CA SER A 395 -19.55 20.32 -2.32
C SER A 395 -20.26 18.99 -2.54
N MET A 396 -21.30 18.75 -1.74
CA MET A 396 -22.38 17.83 -2.08
C MET A 396 -23.08 18.36 -3.34
N ASP A 397 -22.51 18.14 -4.53
CA ASP A 397 -23.28 18.11 -5.79
C ASP A 397 -22.50 17.63 -7.03
N THR A 398 -21.20 17.36 -6.94
CA THR A 398 -20.45 16.81 -8.08
C THR A 398 -20.28 15.31 -7.90
N GLY A 399 -21.19 14.54 -8.52
CA GLY A 399 -21.27 13.07 -8.51
C GLY A 399 -20.09 12.34 -9.16
N GLU A 400 -18.89 12.52 -8.63
CA GLU A 400 -17.73 11.70 -8.98
C GLU A 400 -17.81 10.36 -8.25
N ASN A 401 -18.53 9.41 -8.86
CA ASN A 401 -18.54 8.03 -8.42
C ASN A 401 -17.14 7.41 -8.63
N GLY A 402 -16.60 6.76 -7.59
CA GLY A 402 -15.38 5.96 -7.71
C GLY A 402 -15.54 4.81 -8.73
N LEU A 403 -14.41 4.22 -9.16
CA LEU A 403 -14.44 3.18 -10.20
C LEU A 403 -15.25 1.96 -9.76
N PHE A 404 -15.21 1.61 -8.47
CA PHE A 404 -15.98 0.51 -7.93
C PHE A 404 -17.49 0.70 -8.17
N VAL A 405 -18.00 1.89 -7.80
CA VAL A 405 -19.42 2.24 -7.96
C VAL A 405 -19.82 2.25 -9.43
N THR A 406 -18.95 2.79 -10.29
CA THR A 406 -19.18 2.81 -11.75
C THR A 406 -19.38 1.40 -12.31
N TYR A 407 -18.50 0.44 -11.99
CA TYR A 407 -18.64 -0.93 -12.48
C TYR A 407 -19.82 -1.69 -11.85
N ARG A 408 -20.21 -1.34 -10.62
CA ARG A 408 -21.42 -1.88 -9.99
C ARG A 408 -22.67 -1.37 -10.70
N ASP A 409 -22.76 -0.08 -11.00
CA ASP A 409 -23.91 0.51 -11.67
C ASP A 409 -24.06 -0.05 -13.09
N GLU A 410 -22.95 -0.23 -13.82
CA GLU A 410 -22.93 -0.93 -15.11
C GLU A 410 -23.42 -2.38 -14.99
N PHE A 411 -23.04 -3.10 -13.93
CA PHE A 411 -23.55 -4.45 -13.67
C PHE A 411 -25.08 -4.42 -13.47
N GLU A 412 -25.61 -3.52 -12.63
CA GLU A 412 -27.05 -3.48 -12.33
C GLU A 412 -27.89 -3.10 -13.56
N GLN A 413 -27.40 -2.15 -14.38
CA GLN A 413 -28.04 -1.81 -15.65
C GLN A 413 -28.10 -3.03 -16.59
N ALA A 414 -26.95 -3.68 -16.82
CA ALA A 414 -26.90 -4.86 -17.67
C ALA A 414 -27.73 -6.02 -17.10
N TRP A 415 -27.82 -6.15 -15.78
CA TRP A 415 -28.62 -7.17 -15.11
C TRP A 415 -30.13 -6.97 -15.29
N ALA A 416 -30.60 -5.71 -15.28
CA ALA A 416 -32.00 -5.36 -15.49
C ALA A 416 -32.48 -5.73 -16.91
N ASP A 417 -31.62 -5.55 -17.91
CA ASP A 417 -31.91 -5.86 -19.32
C ASP A 417 -31.62 -7.32 -19.70
N ALA A 418 -30.98 -8.08 -18.81
CA ALA A 418 -30.55 -9.45 -19.08
C ALA A 418 -31.70 -10.47 -19.02
N ARG A 419 -31.56 -11.55 -19.79
CA ARG A 419 -32.52 -12.65 -19.85
C ARG A 419 -32.07 -13.84 -18.99
N PRO A 420 -32.97 -14.48 -18.23
CA PRO A 420 -32.61 -15.67 -17.47
C PRO A 420 -32.26 -16.84 -18.40
N VAL A 421 -31.30 -17.67 -17.96
CA VAL A 421 -31.00 -18.95 -18.61
C VAL A 421 -31.91 -20.02 -18.03
N SER A 422 -32.83 -20.54 -18.84
CA SER A 422 -33.72 -21.67 -18.53
C SER A 422 -32.97 -22.98 -18.34
#